data_AF-A0A1V2L6H5-F1
#
_entry.id   AF-A0A1V2L6H5-F1
#
_cell.length_a   1.000
_cell.length_b   1.000
_cell.length_c   1.000
_cell.angle_alpha   90.00
_cell.angle_beta   90.00
_cell.angle_gamma   90.00
#
_symmetry.space_group_name_H-M   'P 1'
#
loop_
_entity.id
_entity.type
_entity.pdbx_description
1 polymer ?
#
loop_
_entity_poly.entity_id
_entity_poly.type
_entity_poly.pdbx_seq_one_letter_code
_entity_poly.pdbx_strand_id
1 'polypeptide(L)'
;MPNQWRSISSTLGRTATQCVERYQKLLDEASGVESSNDLGLSGLGSETLKAVGASSSETGDFNLNAEHKEAIPDAVDLDDDEKEMLSEARARLANTKGKKATRKARERMLEESKRIALLQKRRELKQAGITTKLKAPKKKFATQFDYNADIPFEHRPTGGFYDTVEETGSNDQALREFQRKVDKSGVKDDKAREKRPRNDKIQTTIEKEAKPQDEDSLFKKRKLELPEPEFKEDDLSKLSKLDDSELETALKERANAVGSNIDDRIKDAAQRIREEKRIQSALLITEEGEGEEDEASQTADSDEVHDQFAPTSGETDVKTSIRDRLAALPKPKNDFELIDEDEEDVEFGETEDVDGMSKTVVSTSIPEDEGEKERLRAVKAEEERKNALKRRSQAVQKGLLVPSVEPGTKLSVLNADDDVQKLVDKELVKLIRSDHSKLNHTTNIPIVADLDEASRKLVAAEIEQEINMDDLAAFKTAFTKIHETSYVLNVDPVVLVSELQSLVESSNKLEKALAKQINGYVKRNEALTEQSIKDLHELKDVDRVLAAMEMLRDGELGSANTRAETLREEVDVLVQAEQRAHETYLELKRSV
;
A
#
# COMPACT_ATOMS: atom_id res chain seq x y z
N MET A 1 37.52 -35.76 21.70
CA MET A 1 37.85 -34.48 22.37
C MET A 1 37.01 -34.36 23.63
N PRO A 2 37.55 -34.66 24.83
CA PRO A 2 36.77 -34.56 26.08
C PRO A 2 36.48 -33.09 26.45
N ASN A 3 35.21 -32.75 26.73
CA ASN A 3 34.76 -31.43 27.22
C ASN A 3 35.17 -30.20 26.38
N GLN A 4 35.57 -30.37 25.12
CA GLN A 4 35.91 -29.28 24.20
C GLN A 4 34.67 -28.82 23.41
N TRP A 5 33.66 -28.33 24.13
CA TRP A 5 32.32 -28.10 23.56
C TRP A 5 32.27 -27.08 22.43
N ARG A 6 33.12 -26.04 22.45
CA ARG A 6 33.24 -25.07 21.34
C ARG A 6 33.79 -25.69 20.05
N SER A 7 34.70 -26.65 20.17
CA SER A 7 35.27 -27.34 19.01
C SER A 7 34.31 -28.41 18.49
N ILE A 8 33.65 -29.13 19.40
CA ILE A 8 32.62 -30.14 19.07
C ILE A 8 31.41 -29.50 18.41
N SER A 9 30.99 -28.32 18.88
CA SER A 9 29.83 -27.60 18.34
C SER A 9 30.02 -27.19 16.89
N SER A 10 31.24 -26.76 16.52
CA SER A 10 31.60 -26.44 15.14
C SER A 10 31.50 -27.65 14.21
N THR A 11 31.77 -28.86 14.71
CA THR A 11 31.64 -30.10 13.93
C THR A 11 30.18 -30.55 13.80
N LEU A 12 29.36 -30.33 14.84
CA LEU A 12 27.96 -30.78 14.90
C LEU A 12 26.94 -29.78 14.34
N GLY A 13 27.34 -28.53 14.07
CA GLY A 13 26.45 -27.49 13.55
C GLY A 13 25.37 -27.02 14.54
N ARG A 14 25.65 -27.11 15.85
CA ARG A 14 24.77 -26.68 16.95
C ARG A 14 25.52 -25.74 17.88
N THR A 15 24.85 -25.04 18.80
CA THR A 15 25.56 -24.22 19.80
C THR A 15 26.27 -25.11 20.81
N ALA A 16 27.40 -24.64 21.36
CA ALA A 16 28.16 -25.40 22.35
C ALA A 16 27.33 -25.77 23.58
N THR A 17 26.42 -24.89 24.01
CA THR A 17 25.51 -25.12 25.13
C THR A 17 24.46 -26.18 24.81
N GLN A 18 23.82 -26.13 23.65
CA GLN A 18 22.91 -27.20 23.19
C GLN A 18 23.62 -28.56 23.10
N CYS A 19 24.90 -28.59 22.67
CA CYS A 19 25.69 -29.81 22.64
C CYS A 19 25.94 -30.37 24.05
N VAL A 20 26.25 -29.51 25.03
CA VAL A 20 26.47 -29.91 26.43
C VAL A 20 25.19 -30.44 27.06
N GLU A 21 24.09 -29.69 26.95
CA GLU A 21 22.79 -30.05 27.55
C GLU A 21 22.27 -31.37 27.01
N ARG A 22 22.33 -31.56 25.68
CA ARG A 22 21.93 -32.81 25.07
C ARG A 22 22.86 -33.96 25.46
N TYR A 23 24.16 -33.73 25.57
CA TYR A 23 25.11 -34.75 26.04
C TYR A 23 24.82 -35.18 27.47
N GLN A 24 24.56 -34.24 28.38
CA GLN A 24 24.18 -34.52 29.76
C GLN A 24 22.85 -35.30 29.82
N LYS A 25 21.84 -34.88 29.04
CA LYS A 25 20.57 -35.60 28.95
C LYS A 25 20.73 -37.05 28.46
N LEU A 26 21.62 -37.28 27.49
CA LEU A 26 21.94 -38.62 27.00
C LEU A 26 22.70 -39.46 28.04
N LEU A 27 23.57 -38.85 28.86
CA LEU A 27 24.20 -39.54 29.98
C LEU A 27 23.18 -39.92 31.06
N ASP A 28 22.23 -39.03 31.37
CA ASP A 28 21.17 -39.28 32.34
C ASP A 28 20.24 -40.42 31.86
N GLU A 29 19.82 -40.40 30.60
CA GLU A 29 19.02 -41.46 29.94
C GLU A 29 19.76 -42.82 29.98
N ALA A 30 21.06 -42.83 29.64
CA ALA A 30 21.87 -44.04 29.68
C ALA A 30 22.15 -44.56 31.11
N SER A 31 22.11 -43.68 32.11
CA SER A 31 22.29 -44.04 33.53
C SER A 31 21.05 -44.68 34.16
N GLY A 32 19.94 -44.80 33.40
CA GLY A 32 18.71 -45.46 33.86
C GLY A 32 17.90 -44.60 34.84
N VAL A 33 18.20 -43.31 34.96
CA VAL A 33 17.37 -42.32 35.67
C VAL A 33 16.28 -41.83 34.70
N GLU A 34 15.50 -42.76 34.16
CA GLU A 34 14.24 -42.38 33.53
C GLU A 34 13.22 -42.05 34.62
N SER A 35 12.63 -40.87 34.46
CA SER A 35 11.59 -40.25 35.26
C SER A 35 10.42 -41.19 35.59
N SER A 36 10.52 -41.92 36.69
CA SER A 36 9.38 -42.46 37.43
C SER A 36 9.15 -41.68 38.73
N ASN A 37 9.24 -40.35 38.68
CA ASN A 37 8.69 -39.48 39.71
C ASN A 37 8.49 -38.07 39.18
N ASP A 38 7.36 -37.89 38.49
CA ASP A 38 6.70 -36.58 38.27
C ASP A 38 5.96 -36.12 39.56
N LEU A 39 6.28 -36.68 40.72
CA LEU A 39 5.87 -36.20 42.03
C LEU A 39 7.00 -36.59 43.00
N GLY A 40 7.77 -35.61 43.48
CA GLY A 40 8.92 -35.81 44.35
C GLY A 40 8.56 -36.33 45.74
N LEU A 41 8.20 -37.60 45.87
CA LEU A 41 8.01 -38.28 47.14
C LEU A 41 8.23 -39.79 47.02
N SER A 42 9.48 -40.25 47.17
CA SER A 42 9.75 -41.62 47.61
C SER A 42 11.17 -41.77 48.19
N GLY A 43 11.23 -42.37 49.38
CA GLY A 43 12.26 -43.37 49.67
C GLY A 43 13.46 -42.93 50.51
N LEU A 44 13.27 -42.96 51.82
CA LEU A 44 14.32 -43.06 52.84
C LEU A 44 15.29 -44.24 52.53
N GLY A 45 16.48 -43.96 51.99
CA GLY A 45 17.51 -44.95 51.69
C GLY A 45 18.91 -44.33 51.63
N SER A 46 19.72 -44.56 52.67
CA SER A 46 20.96 -43.85 53.01
C SER A 46 22.19 -44.13 52.13
N GLU A 47 22.06 -44.75 50.95
CA GLU A 47 23.24 -45.25 50.19
C GLU A 47 23.30 -44.82 48.73
N THR A 48 22.43 -43.91 48.29
CA THR A 48 22.56 -43.23 46.99
C THR A 48 22.70 -41.73 47.21
N LEU A 49 23.78 -41.35 47.91
CA LEU A 49 24.19 -39.95 47.96
C LEU A 49 24.61 -39.51 46.56
N LYS A 50 23.66 -38.89 45.87
CA LYS A 50 23.85 -38.06 44.69
C LYS A 50 25.00 -37.10 45.02
N ALA A 51 26.11 -37.24 44.29
CA ALA A 51 27.31 -36.44 44.50
C ALA A 51 26.94 -34.95 44.58
N VAL A 52 27.56 -34.28 45.55
CA VAL A 52 27.50 -32.85 45.85
C VAL A 52 27.11 -32.00 44.63
N GLY A 53 25.91 -31.41 44.67
CA GLY A 53 25.44 -30.42 43.68
C GLY A 53 24.00 -30.59 43.19
N ALA A 54 23.36 -31.75 43.38
CA ALA A 54 22.06 -32.06 42.77
C ALA A 54 20.81 -31.55 43.54
N SER A 55 20.98 -30.60 44.46
CA SER A 55 19.90 -29.77 45.03
C SER A 55 20.26 -28.28 45.01
N SER A 56 21.15 -27.86 44.10
CA SER A 56 21.54 -26.45 43.91
C SER A 56 20.79 -25.80 42.75
N SER A 57 19.47 -26.04 42.63
CA SER A 57 18.64 -24.93 42.14
C SER A 57 18.52 -23.96 43.32
N GLU A 58 19.63 -23.26 43.59
CA GLU A 58 19.67 -22.19 44.60
C GLU A 58 18.62 -21.17 44.16
N THR A 59 17.50 -21.22 44.87
CA THR A 59 16.43 -20.24 44.74
C THR A 59 17.06 -18.90 45.12
N GLY A 60 17.45 -18.11 44.12
CA GLY A 60 18.14 -16.83 44.31
C GLY A 60 19.45 -16.64 43.54
N ASP A 61 19.97 -17.64 42.81
CA ASP A 61 21.19 -17.46 41.98
C ASP A 61 20.86 -16.99 40.55
N PHE A 62 21.68 -16.08 40.02
CA PHE A 62 21.52 -15.57 38.66
C PHE A 62 21.99 -16.62 37.66
N ASN A 63 21.18 -16.92 36.65
CA ASN A 63 21.61 -17.83 35.60
C ASN A 63 22.71 -17.19 34.74
N LEU A 64 23.94 -17.71 34.85
CA LEU A 64 25.09 -17.25 34.04
C LEU A 64 24.86 -17.41 32.52
N ASN A 65 23.97 -18.30 32.10
CA ASN A 65 23.69 -18.62 30.69
C ASN A 65 22.23 -18.30 30.32
N ALA A 66 21.78 -17.07 30.58
CA ALA A 66 20.40 -16.65 30.30
C ALA A 66 20.06 -16.61 28.80
N GLU A 67 21.02 -16.24 27.94
CA GLU A 67 20.86 -16.10 26.48
C GLU A 67 20.46 -17.40 25.76
N HIS A 68 20.70 -18.55 26.39
CA HIS A 68 20.39 -19.86 25.80
C HIS A 68 19.00 -20.38 26.15
N LYS A 69 18.32 -19.72 27.11
CA LYS A 69 16.95 -20.08 27.47
C LYS A 69 15.98 -19.53 26.43
N GLU A 70 14.83 -20.19 26.32
CA GLU A 70 13.71 -19.72 25.51
C GLU A 70 13.23 -18.37 26.03
N ALA A 71 12.84 -17.48 25.10
CA ALA A 71 12.29 -16.18 25.47
C ALA A 71 10.96 -16.38 26.19
N ILE A 72 10.74 -15.59 27.24
CA ILE A 72 9.48 -15.60 27.98
C ILE A 72 8.43 -14.93 27.07
N PRO A 73 7.23 -15.53 26.89
CA PRO A 73 6.14 -14.89 26.16
C PRO A 73 5.73 -13.57 26.82
N ASP A 74 5.42 -12.57 25.99
CA ASP A 74 4.95 -11.26 26.44
C ASP A 74 3.70 -11.39 27.33
N ALA A 75 3.62 -10.55 28.37
CA ALA A 75 2.43 -10.45 29.20
C ALA A 75 1.27 -9.81 28.42
N VAL A 76 0.03 -10.18 28.78
CA VAL A 76 -1.19 -9.58 28.17
C VAL A 76 -1.23 -8.07 28.37
N ASP A 77 -0.90 -7.65 29.60
CA ASP A 77 -0.73 -6.25 29.95
C ASP A 77 0.77 -5.98 30.09
N LEU A 78 1.39 -5.48 29.01
CA LEU A 78 2.79 -5.03 29.02
C LEU A 78 2.97 -3.90 30.04
N ASP A 79 4.08 -3.94 30.78
CA ASP A 79 4.43 -2.86 31.70
C ASP A 79 4.77 -1.57 30.93
N ASP A 80 4.73 -0.43 31.62
CA ASP A 80 5.00 0.87 31.00
C ASP A 80 6.41 0.95 30.40
N ASP A 81 7.40 0.32 31.05
CA ASP A 81 8.79 0.26 30.59
C ASP A 81 8.91 -0.49 29.24
N GLU A 82 8.17 -1.59 29.06
CA GLU A 82 8.19 -2.38 27.82
C GLU A 82 7.47 -1.65 26.68
N LYS A 83 6.34 -1.00 27.00
CA LYS A 83 5.63 -0.14 26.04
C LYS A 83 6.50 1.04 25.62
N GLU A 84 7.21 1.67 26.55
CA GLU A 84 8.15 2.76 26.26
C GLU A 84 9.28 2.25 25.37
N MET A 85 9.88 1.11 25.70
CA MET A 85 10.93 0.47 24.91
C MET A 85 10.47 0.18 23.46
N LEU A 86 9.28 -0.37 23.28
CA LEU A 86 8.72 -0.63 21.94
C LEU A 86 8.42 0.66 21.18
N SER A 87 7.91 1.68 21.86
CA SER A 87 7.65 2.99 21.25
C SER A 87 8.94 3.67 20.78
N GLU A 88 10.02 3.56 21.56
CA GLU A 88 11.34 4.07 21.21
C GLU A 88 11.92 3.28 20.02
N ALA A 89 11.83 1.95 20.05
CA ALA A 89 12.29 1.10 18.96
C ALA A 89 11.59 1.45 17.63
N ARG A 90 10.26 1.63 17.67
CA ARG A 90 9.47 2.07 16.52
C ARG A 90 9.93 3.44 16.03
N ALA A 91 10.12 4.42 16.92
CA ALA A 91 10.57 5.76 16.55
C ALA A 91 11.97 5.75 15.92
N ARG A 92 12.88 4.91 16.42
CA ARG A 92 14.23 4.73 15.88
C ARG A 92 14.21 4.07 14.50
N LEU A 93 13.38 3.05 14.29
CA LEU A 93 13.24 2.36 13.00
C LEU A 93 12.61 3.27 11.94
N ALA A 94 11.59 4.05 12.31
CA ALA A 94 10.93 4.99 11.39
C ALA A 94 11.85 6.16 10.99
N ASN A 95 12.80 6.54 11.86
CA ASN A 95 13.69 7.65 11.58
C ASN A 95 14.87 7.26 10.68
N THR A 96 14.72 7.50 9.38
CA THR A 96 15.79 7.33 8.38
C THR A 96 16.62 8.62 8.18
N LYS A 97 16.14 9.77 8.69
CA LYS A 97 16.71 11.10 8.43
C LYS A 97 17.73 11.50 9.49
N GLY A 98 18.96 11.75 9.05
CA GLY A 98 20.02 12.26 9.93
C GLY A 98 19.81 13.69 10.43
N LYS A 99 20.62 14.12 11.41
CA LYS A 99 20.54 15.46 12.06
C LYS A 99 20.57 16.64 11.08
N LYS A 100 21.29 16.53 9.97
CA LYS A 100 21.39 17.60 8.96
C LYS A 100 20.10 17.74 8.15
N ALA A 101 19.50 16.61 7.77
CA ALA A 101 18.23 16.59 7.05
C ALA A 101 17.10 17.15 7.93
N THR A 102 17.00 16.70 9.18
CA THR A 102 15.98 17.20 10.14
C THR A 102 16.16 18.69 10.44
N ARG A 103 17.41 19.17 10.60
CA ARG A 103 17.69 20.61 10.73
C ARG A 103 17.26 21.38 9.49
N LYS A 104 17.62 20.90 8.28
CA LYS A 104 17.28 21.58 7.02
C LYS A 104 15.76 21.61 6.78
N ALA A 105 15.04 20.55 7.15
CA ALA A 105 13.58 20.52 7.09
C ALA A 105 12.97 21.56 8.04
N ARG A 106 13.45 21.64 9.29
CA ARG A 106 13.01 22.65 10.26
C ARG A 106 13.32 24.08 9.79
N GLU A 107 14.52 24.31 9.26
CA GLU A 107 14.90 25.61 8.69
C GLU A 107 14.02 26.00 7.49
N ARG A 108 13.70 25.04 6.61
CA ARG A 108 12.76 25.26 5.48
C ARG A 108 11.37 25.65 5.98
N MET A 109 10.82 24.92 6.96
CA MET A 109 9.52 25.24 7.56
C MET A 109 9.51 26.63 8.22
N LEU A 110 10.59 27.00 8.93
CA LEU A 110 10.71 28.30 9.58
C LEU A 110 10.80 29.44 8.54
N GLU A 111 11.56 29.26 7.46
CA GLU A 111 11.68 30.28 6.41
C GLU A 111 10.37 30.43 5.62
N GLU A 112 9.65 29.34 5.37
CA GLU A 112 8.31 29.37 4.77
C GLU A 112 7.31 30.10 5.68
N SER A 113 7.30 29.77 6.98
CA SER A 113 6.46 30.46 7.97
C SER A 113 6.74 31.96 8.01
N LYS A 114 8.02 32.35 7.96
CA LYS A 114 8.44 33.75 7.89
C LYS A 114 8.00 34.42 6.59
N ARG A 115 8.10 33.73 5.45
CA ARG A 115 7.61 34.23 4.15
C ARG A 115 6.09 34.46 4.20
N ILE A 116 5.32 33.52 4.75
CA ILE A 116 3.86 33.63 4.90
C ILE A 116 3.51 34.81 5.80
N ALA A 117 4.15 34.95 6.96
CA ALA A 117 3.92 36.07 7.88
C ALA A 117 4.22 37.44 7.23
N LEU A 118 5.30 37.54 6.46
CA LEU A 118 5.62 38.77 5.70
C LEU A 118 4.59 39.07 4.61
N LEU A 119 4.12 38.04 3.89
CA LEU A 119 3.07 38.20 2.87
C LEU A 119 1.73 38.60 3.49
N GLN A 120 1.36 38.01 4.63
CA GLN A 120 0.17 38.37 5.38
C GLN A 120 0.24 39.83 5.84
N LYS A 121 1.33 40.26 6.49
CA LYS A 121 1.54 41.66 6.88
C LYS A 121 1.44 42.62 5.69
N ARG A 122 1.98 42.23 4.53
CA ARG A 122 1.86 43.02 3.30
C ARG A 122 0.42 43.08 2.80
N ARG A 123 -0.32 41.99 2.87
CA ARG A 123 -1.74 41.93 2.49
C ARG A 123 -2.57 42.86 3.38
N GLU A 124 -2.33 42.85 4.69
CA GLU A 124 -2.96 43.75 5.67
C GLU A 124 -2.64 45.22 5.38
N LEU A 125 -1.37 45.55 5.13
CA LEU A 125 -0.97 46.92 4.75
C LEU A 125 -1.60 47.35 3.41
N LYS A 126 -1.66 46.45 2.43
CA LYS A 126 -2.29 46.72 1.13
C LYS A 126 -3.81 46.91 1.27
N GLN A 127 -4.46 46.16 2.16
CA GLN A 127 -5.87 46.32 2.51
C GLN A 127 -6.13 47.67 3.21
N ALA A 128 -5.19 48.13 4.03
CA ALA A 128 -5.19 49.49 4.59
C ALA A 128 -4.81 50.59 3.57
N GLY A 129 -4.53 50.23 2.31
CA GLY A 129 -4.17 51.15 1.24
C GLY A 129 -2.68 51.53 1.18
N ILE A 130 -1.83 50.99 2.06
CA ILE A 130 -0.39 51.27 2.11
C ILE A 130 0.37 50.25 1.24
N THR A 131 0.85 50.69 0.07
CA THR A 131 1.60 49.81 -0.84
C THR A 131 3.07 49.70 -0.44
N THR A 132 3.46 48.55 0.12
CA THR A 132 4.86 48.22 0.41
C THR A 132 5.43 47.22 -0.61
N LYS A 133 6.67 47.46 -1.07
CA LYS A 133 7.42 46.54 -1.94
C LYS A 133 8.07 45.43 -1.12
N LEU A 134 8.11 44.21 -1.65
CA LEU A 134 8.89 43.13 -1.03
C LEU A 134 10.38 43.44 -1.17
N LYS A 135 11.13 43.24 -0.09
CA LYS A 135 12.59 43.35 -0.13
C LYS A 135 13.15 42.09 -0.79
N ALA A 136 13.95 42.26 -1.84
CA ALA A 136 14.69 41.16 -2.44
C ALA A 136 15.63 40.53 -1.39
N PRO A 137 15.90 39.22 -1.46
CA PRO A 137 16.87 38.58 -0.60
C PRO A 137 18.24 39.25 -0.78
N LYS A 138 18.97 39.43 0.32
CA LYS A 138 20.33 39.98 0.25
C LYS A 138 21.23 38.98 -0.49
N LYS A 139 21.94 39.46 -1.51
CA LYS A 139 22.96 38.66 -2.20
C LYS A 139 24.00 38.20 -1.18
N LYS A 140 24.29 36.90 -1.15
CA LYS A 140 25.34 36.32 -0.30
C LYS A 140 26.72 36.57 -0.90
N PHE A 141 26.81 36.60 -2.22
CA PHE A 141 28.04 36.84 -2.97
C PHE A 141 27.78 37.88 -4.07
N ALA A 142 28.81 38.64 -4.47
CA ALA A 142 28.68 39.69 -5.47
C ALA A 142 28.22 39.16 -6.85
N THR A 143 28.66 37.95 -7.21
CA THR A 143 28.33 37.26 -8.47
C THR A 143 26.98 36.53 -8.44
N GLN A 144 26.22 36.62 -7.35
CA GLN A 144 24.93 35.94 -7.28
C GLN A 144 23.93 36.61 -8.24
N PHE A 145 23.42 35.82 -9.19
CA PHE A 145 22.37 36.23 -10.13
C PHE A 145 21.03 36.42 -9.42
N ASP A 146 20.26 37.40 -9.88
CA ASP A 146 18.86 37.57 -9.49
C ASP A 146 17.98 36.95 -10.58
N TYR A 147 17.52 35.72 -10.32
CA TYR A 147 16.70 34.93 -11.25
C TYR A 147 15.38 35.60 -11.65
N ASN A 148 14.91 36.59 -10.87
CA ASN A 148 13.68 37.32 -11.17
C ASN A 148 13.93 38.51 -12.11
N ALA A 149 15.16 39.02 -12.17
CA ALA A 149 15.51 40.19 -12.97
C ALA A 149 16.13 39.80 -14.32
N ASP A 150 16.99 38.78 -14.32
CA ASP A 150 17.76 38.35 -15.49
C ASP A 150 17.49 36.86 -15.78
N ILE A 151 17.55 36.49 -17.07
CA ILE A 151 17.59 35.08 -17.50
C ILE A 151 19.04 34.60 -17.32
N PRO A 152 19.32 33.71 -16.35
CA PRO A 152 20.68 33.24 -16.14
C PRO A 152 21.14 32.42 -17.34
N PHE A 153 22.38 32.65 -17.78
CA PHE A 153 23.01 31.91 -18.87
C PHE A 153 22.15 31.84 -20.15
N GLU A 154 21.49 32.95 -20.52
CA GLU A 154 20.66 33.02 -21.73
C GLU A 154 21.46 32.61 -22.98
N HIS A 155 21.14 31.44 -23.53
CA HIS A 155 21.60 31.01 -24.83
C HIS A 155 20.53 31.32 -25.86
N ARG A 156 20.72 32.38 -26.64
CA ARG A 156 19.75 32.75 -27.67
C ARG A 156 19.70 31.66 -28.74
N PRO A 157 18.50 31.24 -29.18
CA PRO A 157 18.40 30.31 -30.28
C PRO A 157 19.10 30.91 -31.50
N THR A 158 19.91 30.10 -32.17
CA THR A 158 20.57 30.52 -33.41
C THR A 158 19.49 30.83 -34.45
N GLY A 159 19.65 31.91 -35.22
CA GLY A 159 18.71 32.26 -36.27
C GLY A 159 18.53 31.12 -37.27
N GLY A 160 17.27 30.72 -37.51
CA GLY A 160 16.90 29.71 -38.49
C GLY A 160 16.66 30.29 -39.88
N PHE A 161 16.28 29.43 -40.82
CA PHE A 161 15.89 29.81 -42.18
C PHE A 161 14.48 30.44 -42.25
N TYR A 162 13.63 30.17 -41.25
CA TYR A 162 12.25 30.65 -41.18
C TYR A 162 12.14 31.94 -40.35
N ASP A 163 11.25 32.84 -40.76
CA ASP A 163 10.95 34.09 -40.05
C ASP A 163 10.00 33.84 -38.86
N THR A 164 10.39 34.29 -37.67
CA THR A 164 9.66 34.08 -36.40
C THR A 164 9.00 35.36 -35.85
N VAL A 165 8.91 36.43 -36.66
CA VAL A 165 8.33 37.72 -36.21
C VAL A 165 6.85 37.60 -35.80
N GLU A 166 6.05 36.80 -36.50
CA GLU A 166 4.63 36.62 -36.15
C GLU A 166 4.42 35.81 -34.86
N GLU A 167 5.24 34.77 -34.67
CA GLU A 167 5.21 33.91 -33.48
C GLU A 167 5.65 34.69 -32.23
N THR A 168 6.72 35.47 -32.35
CA THR A 168 7.20 36.34 -31.26
C THR A 168 6.16 37.40 -30.88
N GLY A 169 5.50 38.02 -31.88
CA GLY A 169 4.41 38.96 -31.63
C GLY A 169 3.19 38.32 -30.94
N SER A 170 2.85 37.09 -31.30
CA SER A 170 1.78 36.31 -30.65
C SER A 170 2.14 35.95 -29.21
N ASN A 171 3.39 35.56 -28.96
CA ASN A 171 3.89 35.25 -27.63
C ASN A 171 3.88 36.48 -26.70
N ASP A 172 4.27 37.65 -27.22
CA ASP A 172 4.20 38.92 -26.48
C ASP A 172 2.77 39.31 -26.11
N GLN A 173 1.81 39.06 -27.01
CA GLN A 173 0.39 39.28 -26.73
C GLN A 173 -0.10 38.33 -25.63
N ALA A 174 0.21 37.04 -25.74
CA ALA A 174 -0.13 36.04 -24.73
C ALA A 174 0.46 36.39 -23.34
N LEU A 175 1.72 36.84 -23.29
CA LEU A 175 2.38 37.28 -22.06
C LEU A 175 1.64 38.46 -21.42
N ARG A 176 1.23 39.45 -22.22
CA ARG A 176 0.46 40.62 -21.72
C ARG A 176 -0.90 40.22 -21.19
N GLU A 177 -1.60 39.34 -21.89
CA GLU A 177 -2.89 38.81 -21.45
C GLU A 177 -2.78 38.04 -20.13
N PHE A 178 -1.76 37.20 -20.01
CA PHE A 178 -1.45 36.48 -18.78
C PHE A 178 -1.16 37.43 -17.63
N GLN A 179 -0.30 38.43 -17.83
CA GLN A 179 0.03 39.44 -16.82
C GLN A 179 -1.23 40.17 -16.32
N ARG A 180 -2.10 40.58 -17.25
CA ARG A 180 -3.38 41.22 -16.93
C ARG A 180 -4.30 40.31 -16.11
N LYS A 181 -4.32 39.01 -16.41
CA LYS A 181 -5.11 38.02 -15.67
C LYS A 181 -4.58 37.86 -14.24
N VAL A 182 -3.26 37.71 -14.06
CA VAL A 182 -2.61 37.59 -12.74
C VAL A 182 -2.87 38.83 -11.89
N ASP A 183 -2.74 40.03 -12.45
CA ASP A 183 -2.96 41.29 -11.73
C ASP A 183 -4.42 41.46 -11.27
N LYS A 184 -5.38 40.93 -12.05
CA LYS A 184 -6.81 41.04 -11.75
C LYS A 184 -7.33 39.94 -10.81
N SER A 185 -7.05 38.68 -11.11
CA SER A 185 -7.65 37.52 -10.39
C SER A 185 -6.69 36.79 -9.46
N GLY A 186 -5.39 37.11 -9.50
CA GLY A 186 -4.36 36.27 -8.90
C GLY A 186 -4.21 34.94 -9.65
N VAL A 187 -3.23 34.14 -9.20
CA VAL A 187 -3.04 32.76 -9.65
C VAL A 187 -3.85 31.85 -8.72
N LYS A 188 -4.67 30.95 -9.30
CA LYS A 188 -5.38 29.93 -8.53
C LYS A 188 -4.51 28.69 -8.44
N ASP A 189 -4.26 28.20 -7.23
CA ASP A 189 -3.63 26.90 -7.02
C ASP A 189 -4.68 25.78 -7.15
N ASP A 190 -4.80 25.22 -8.35
CA ASP A 190 -5.74 24.11 -8.60
C ASP A 190 -5.35 22.83 -7.82
N LYS A 191 -4.05 22.67 -7.48
CA LYS A 191 -3.54 21.55 -6.67
C LYS A 191 -4.12 21.49 -5.25
N ALA A 192 -4.55 22.60 -4.66
CA ALA A 192 -5.13 22.62 -3.31
C ALA A 192 -6.56 22.02 -3.28
N ARG A 193 -7.23 21.96 -4.43
CA ARG A 193 -8.59 21.42 -4.56
C ARG A 193 -8.60 19.90 -4.72
N GLU A 194 -7.52 19.30 -5.25
CA GLU A 194 -7.36 17.85 -5.41
C GLU A 194 -6.93 17.10 -4.15
N LYS A 195 -6.20 17.76 -3.22
CA LYS A 195 -5.77 17.11 -1.96
C LYS A 195 -6.88 16.94 -0.93
N ARG A 196 -7.91 17.80 -0.94
CA ARG A 196 -9.06 17.74 0.00
C ARG A 196 -9.97 16.51 -0.19
N PRO A 197 -10.35 16.07 -1.41
CA PRO A 197 -11.24 14.92 -1.59
C PRO A 197 -10.62 13.54 -1.32
N ARG A 198 -9.29 13.42 -1.12
CA ARG A 198 -8.65 12.13 -0.80
C ARG A 198 -8.74 11.80 0.70
N ASN A 199 -8.57 12.76 1.61
CA ASN A 199 -8.66 12.49 3.06
C ASN A 199 -10.08 12.14 3.52
N ASP A 200 -11.11 12.80 2.96
CA ASP A 200 -12.50 12.46 3.27
C ASP A 200 -12.84 11.04 2.78
N LYS A 201 -12.27 10.61 1.65
CA LYS A 201 -12.47 9.24 1.13
C LYS A 201 -11.79 8.20 2.01
N ILE A 202 -10.55 8.45 2.47
CA ILE A 202 -9.81 7.53 3.33
C ILE A 202 -10.46 7.39 4.71
N GLN A 203 -10.97 8.48 5.29
CA GLN A 203 -11.75 8.39 6.53
C GLN A 203 -13.07 7.60 6.33
N THR A 204 -13.76 7.80 5.20
CA THR A 204 -14.96 7.01 4.90
C THR A 204 -14.70 5.55 4.55
N THR A 205 -13.50 5.16 4.11
CA THR A 205 -13.12 3.76 3.89
C THR A 205 -12.75 3.07 5.19
N ILE A 206 -12.02 3.74 6.09
CA ILE A 206 -11.70 3.21 7.42
C ILE A 206 -12.98 3.04 8.27
N GLU A 207 -13.93 3.98 8.18
CA GLU A 207 -15.26 3.85 8.82
C GLU A 207 -16.16 2.78 8.17
N LYS A 208 -15.90 2.40 6.91
CA LYS A 208 -16.61 1.31 6.21
C LYS A 208 -16.00 -0.06 6.48
N GLU A 209 -14.69 -0.14 6.70
CA GLU A 209 -13.99 -1.37 7.08
C GLU A 209 -14.19 -1.72 8.56
N ALA A 210 -14.49 -0.73 9.41
CA ALA A 210 -14.88 -0.95 10.81
C ALA A 210 -16.33 -1.45 10.99
N LYS A 211 -17.10 -1.62 9.91
CA LYS A 211 -18.43 -2.25 9.94
C LYS A 211 -18.32 -3.66 9.35
N PRO A 212 -18.97 -4.68 9.95
CA PRO A 212 -18.96 -6.03 9.42
C PRO A 212 -19.48 -6.02 7.97
N GLN A 213 -18.74 -6.67 7.08
CA GLN A 213 -19.08 -6.74 5.67
C GLN A 213 -20.35 -7.59 5.48
N ASP A 214 -21.46 -6.93 5.14
CA ASP A 214 -22.62 -7.59 4.57
C ASP A 214 -22.34 -7.88 3.08
N GLU A 215 -22.32 -9.16 2.72
CA GLU A 215 -22.01 -9.67 1.37
C GLU A 215 -23.08 -9.39 0.29
N ASP A 216 -24.05 -8.51 0.53
CA ASP A 216 -25.13 -8.23 -0.42
C ASP A 216 -24.84 -7.08 -1.41
N SER A 217 -23.64 -6.51 -1.39
CA SER A 217 -23.31 -5.32 -2.21
C SER A 217 -22.82 -5.62 -3.64
N LEU A 218 -22.74 -6.89 -4.05
CA LEU A 218 -22.25 -7.31 -5.37
C LEU A 218 -23.29 -7.29 -6.51
N PHE A 219 -24.55 -6.93 -6.23
CA PHE A 219 -25.59 -6.81 -7.27
C PHE A 219 -26.33 -5.46 -7.29
N LYS A 220 -25.61 -4.33 -7.24
CA LYS A 220 -26.21 -3.07 -7.70
C LYS A 220 -26.27 -3.05 -9.23
N LYS A 221 -27.38 -3.57 -9.78
CA LYS A 221 -27.73 -3.44 -11.19
C LYS A 221 -27.58 -1.99 -11.63
N ARG A 222 -27.01 -1.77 -12.82
CA ARG A 222 -26.96 -0.45 -13.48
C ARG A 222 -28.37 0.12 -13.52
N LYS A 223 -28.54 1.37 -13.08
CA LYS A 223 -29.81 2.09 -13.12
C LYS A 223 -30.26 2.15 -14.59
N LEU A 224 -31.43 1.58 -14.88
CA LEU A 224 -32.03 1.60 -16.21
C LEU A 224 -32.42 3.05 -16.52
N GLU A 225 -31.65 3.73 -17.36
CA GLU A 225 -32.03 5.03 -17.89
C GLU A 225 -32.99 4.81 -19.05
N LEU A 226 -34.27 4.92 -18.75
CA LEU A 226 -35.31 5.03 -19.77
C LEU A 226 -35.19 6.40 -20.44
N PRO A 227 -35.40 6.49 -21.76
CA PRO A 227 -35.54 7.78 -22.44
C PRO A 227 -36.59 8.65 -21.72
N GLU A 228 -36.31 9.95 -21.57
CA GLU A 228 -37.28 10.89 -21.00
C GLU A 228 -38.62 10.77 -21.74
N PRO A 229 -39.76 10.71 -21.01
CA PRO A 229 -41.07 10.63 -21.64
C PRO A 229 -41.28 11.84 -22.57
N GLU A 230 -41.63 11.59 -23.82
CA GLU A 230 -41.80 12.63 -24.87
C GLU A 230 -42.95 13.62 -24.60
N PHE A 231 -43.68 13.46 -23.49
CA PHE A 231 -44.78 14.33 -23.09
C PHE A 231 -44.47 14.99 -21.75
N LYS A 232 -44.24 16.31 -21.77
CA LYS A 232 -44.22 17.14 -20.56
C LYS A 232 -45.66 17.57 -20.25
N GLU A 233 -46.01 17.63 -18.96
CA GLU A 233 -47.39 17.91 -18.49
C GLU A 233 -47.97 19.23 -19.05
N ASP A 234 -47.11 20.18 -19.42
CA ASP A 234 -47.48 21.46 -20.02
C ASP A 234 -48.13 21.33 -21.42
N ASP A 235 -47.81 20.28 -22.18
CA ASP A 235 -48.36 20.08 -23.54
C ASP A 235 -49.75 19.43 -23.50
N LEU A 236 -50.03 18.63 -22.47
CA LEU A 236 -51.36 18.09 -22.19
C LEU A 236 -52.36 19.20 -21.82
N SER A 237 -51.88 20.27 -21.17
CA SER A 237 -52.71 21.44 -20.80
C SER A 237 -53.08 22.35 -21.98
N LYS A 238 -52.32 22.27 -23.07
CA LYS A 238 -52.59 23.01 -24.32
C LYS A 238 -53.52 22.23 -25.24
N LEU A 239 -53.42 20.90 -25.26
CA LEU A 239 -54.33 20.03 -26.01
C LEU A 239 -55.75 20.01 -25.44
N SER A 240 -55.93 20.24 -24.13
CA SER A 240 -57.26 20.29 -23.50
C SER A 240 -58.03 21.61 -23.74
N LYS A 241 -57.41 22.58 -24.43
CA LYS A 241 -57.99 23.92 -24.71
C LYS A 241 -58.31 24.14 -26.18
N LEU A 242 -58.13 23.13 -27.04
CA LEU A 242 -58.39 23.20 -28.48
C LEU A 242 -59.70 22.51 -28.82
N ASP A 243 -60.40 23.01 -29.83
CA ASP A 243 -61.66 22.43 -30.32
C ASP A 243 -61.39 21.16 -31.15
N ASP A 244 -62.34 20.22 -31.18
CA ASP A 244 -62.17 18.87 -31.76
C ASP A 244 -61.67 18.86 -33.22
N SER A 245 -62.04 19.88 -34.01
CA SER A 245 -61.57 20.03 -35.39
C SER A 245 -60.09 20.43 -35.49
N GLU A 246 -59.61 21.26 -34.56
CA GLU A 246 -58.21 21.70 -34.50
C GLU A 246 -57.32 20.58 -33.97
N LEU A 247 -57.84 19.78 -33.02
CA LEU A 247 -57.21 18.55 -32.51
C LEU A 247 -56.99 17.52 -33.63
N GLU A 248 -57.97 17.31 -34.51
CA GLU A 248 -57.81 16.41 -35.67
C GLU A 248 -56.74 16.89 -36.64
N THR A 249 -56.65 18.20 -36.90
CA THR A 249 -55.63 18.76 -37.78
C THR A 249 -54.24 18.66 -37.17
N ALA A 250 -54.08 18.97 -35.88
CA ALA A 250 -52.80 18.87 -35.18
C ALA A 250 -52.31 17.41 -35.08
N LEU A 251 -53.22 16.45 -34.92
CA LEU A 251 -52.88 15.02 -34.93
C LEU A 251 -52.49 14.53 -36.34
N LYS A 252 -53.15 14.99 -37.40
CA LYS A 252 -52.78 14.67 -38.80
C LYS A 252 -51.45 15.31 -39.21
N GLU A 253 -51.19 16.54 -38.80
CA GLU A 253 -49.94 17.25 -39.09
C GLU A 253 -48.75 16.64 -38.32
N ARG A 254 -48.97 16.22 -37.07
CA ARG A 254 -47.96 15.51 -36.27
C ARG A 254 -47.75 14.06 -36.73
N ALA A 255 -48.78 13.37 -37.20
CA ALA A 255 -48.65 12.05 -37.83
C ALA A 255 -47.82 12.12 -39.12
N ASN A 256 -47.95 13.20 -39.90
CA ASN A 256 -47.12 13.45 -41.08
C ASN A 256 -45.69 13.88 -40.72
N ALA A 257 -45.47 14.60 -39.62
CA ALA A 257 -44.14 14.99 -39.13
C ALA A 257 -43.35 13.81 -38.51
N VAL A 258 -44.03 12.80 -37.97
CA VAL A 258 -43.45 11.53 -37.50
C VAL A 258 -43.23 10.54 -38.66
N GLY A 259 -43.64 10.91 -39.88
CA GLY A 259 -43.45 10.17 -41.13
C GLY A 259 -42.06 10.30 -41.76
N SER A 260 -40.98 10.48 -40.99
CA SER A 260 -39.66 10.03 -41.45
C SER A 260 -39.65 8.51 -41.27
N ASN A 261 -39.76 7.79 -42.37
CA ASN A 261 -40.08 6.36 -42.43
C ASN A 261 -39.35 5.57 -41.36
N ILE A 262 -40.07 4.67 -40.69
CA ILE A 262 -39.50 3.69 -39.76
C ILE A 262 -38.31 2.98 -40.41
N ASP A 263 -38.35 2.78 -41.72
CA ASP A 263 -37.25 2.24 -42.53
C ASP A 263 -35.99 3.11 -42.55
N ASP A 264 -36.12 4.44 -42.49
CA ASP A 264 -34.97 5.37 -42.41
C ASP A 264 -34.38 5.39 -40.99
N ARG A 265 -35.21 5.28 -39.95
CA ARG A 265 -34.75 5.08 -38.56
C ARG A 265 -34.09 3.71 -38.35
N ILE A 266 -34.60 2.67 -39.00
CA ILE A 266 -34.00 1.33 -39.01
C ILE A 266 -32.69 1.33 -39.81
N LYS A 267 -32.62 2.04 -40.94
CA LYS A 267 -31.37 2.21 -41.71
C LYS A 267 -30.32 2.98 -40.92
N ASP A 268 -30.70 4.06 -40.24
CA ASP A 268 -29.78 4.89 -39.43
C ASP A 268 -29.32 4.13 -38.17
N ALA A 269 -30.21 3.36 -37.53
CA ALA A 269 -29.84 2.46 -36.44
C ALA A 269 -28.95 1.29 -36.91
N ALA A 270 -29.22 0.72 -38.09
CA ALA A 270 -28.41 -0.33 -38.69
C ALA A 270 -27.03 0.19 -39.15
N GLN A 271 -26.95 1.44 -39.60
CA GLN A 271 -25.69 2.12 -39.91
C GLN A 271 -24.88 2.38 -38.64
N ARG A 272 -25.49 2.86 -37.56
CA ARG A 272 -24.82 3.02 -36.25
C ARG A 272 -24.31 1.70 -35.69
N ILE A 273 -25.09 0.62 -35.78
CA ILE A 273 -24.65 -0.72 -35.37
C ILE A 273 -23.50 -1.24 -36.26
N ARG A 274 -23.47 -0.92 -37.56
CA ARG A 274 -22.35 -1.25 -38.45
C ARG A 274 -21.09 -0.42 -38.17
N GLU A 275 -21.25 0.85 -37.79
CA GLU A 275 -20.14 1.73 -37.42
C GLU A 275 -19.55 1.32 -36.06
N GLU A 276 -20.38 0.97 -35.09
CA GLU A 276 -19.94 0.41 -33.80
C GLU A 276 -19.27 -0.96 -33.97
N LYS A 277 -19.78 -1.82 -34.87
CA LYS A 277 -19.13 -3.08 -35.26
C LYS A 277 -17.88 -2.91 -36.13
N ARG A 278 -17.63 -1.72 -36.69
CA ARG A 278 -16.36 -1.40 -37.39
C ARG A 278 -15.26 -1.00 -36.41
N ILE A 279 -15.63 -0.52 -35.22
CA ILE A 279 -14.67 -0.09 -34.18
C ILE A 279 -14.28 -1.26 -33.26
N GLN A 280 -15.02 -2.36 -33.28
CA GLN A 280 -14.64 -3.60 -32.59
C GLN A 280 -14.46 -4.72 -33.62
N SER A 281 -13.35 -5.46 -33.52
CA SER A 281 -12.96 -6.65 -34.29
C SER A 281 -12.27 -6.45 -35.66
N ALA A 282 -10.94 -6.22 -35.61
CA ALA A 282 -10.01 -6.46 -36.73
C ALA A 282 -9.46 -7.90 -36.71
N LEU A 283 -10.29 -8.88 -36.31
CA LEU A 283 -9.86 -10.26 -36.09
C LEU A 283 -10.92 -11.22 -36.65
N LEU A 284 -11.24 -11.06 -37.94
CA LEU A 284 -11.87 -12.09 -38.75
C LEU A 284 -11.62 -11.76 -40.24
N ILE A 285 -10.54 -12.28 -40.80
CA ILE A 285 -10.40 -12.46 -42.25
C ILE A 285 -10.69 -13.94 -42.48
N THR A 286 -11.90 -14.22 -42.96
CA THR A 286 -12.24 -15.51 -43.56
C THR A 286 -12.01 -15.38 -45.05
N GLU A 287 -11.03 -16.12 -45.57
CA GLU A 287 -10.88 -16.42 -46.99
C GLU A 287 -12.02 -17.32 -47.43
N GLU A 288 -12.95 -16.81 -48.24
CA GLU A 288 -13.69 -17.62 -49.21
C GLU A 288 -13.84 -16.76 -50.48
N GLY A 289 -13.38 -17.30 -51.61
CA GLY A 289 -13.26 -16.60 -52.88
C GLY A 289 -14.50 -16.67 -53.76
N GLU A 290 -14.47 -15.89 -54.83
CA GLU A 290 -15.18 -16.09 -56.10
C GLU A 290 -14.49 -15.23 -57.17
N GLY A 291 -14.40 -15.75 -58.39
CA GLY A 291 -13.49 -15.30 -59.46
C GLY A 291 -14.08 -14.36 -60.52
N GLU A 292 -13.46 -14.44 -61.70
CA GLU A 292 -13.66 -13.70 -62.97
C GLU A 292 -12.99 -12.31 -63.04
N GLU A 293 -12.33 -11.85 -64.11
CA GLU A 293 -11.73 -12.41 -65.33
C GLU A 293 -10.89 -11.26 -65.97
N ASP A 294 -9.87 -11.62 -66.76
CA ASP A 294 -9.24 -10.90 -67.89
C ASP A 294 -8.48 -9.55 -67.72
N GLU A 295 -7.17 -9.57 -67.98
CA GLU A 295 -6.57 -9.15 -69.28
C GLU A 295 -5.02 -9.24 -69.26
N ALA A 296 -4.45 -9.48 -70.43
CA ALA A 296 -3.10 -9.98 -70.67
C ALA A 296 -2.01 -8.89 -70.75
N SER A 297 -0.73 -9.25 -70.50
CA SER A 297 0.36 -9.25 -71.52
C SER A 297 1.79 -9.34 -70.93
N GLN A 298 2.55 -10.31 -71.49
CA GLN A 298 3.98 -10.28 -71.92
C GLN A 298 5.09 -10.04 -70.88
N THR A 299 6.29 -10.66 -70.87
CA THR A 299 7.03 -11.69 -71.65
C THR A 299 8.39 -11.91 -70.93
N ALA A 300 8.94 -13.14 -70.98
CA ALA A 300 10.39 -13.51 -71.04
C ALA A 300 11.33 -13.09 -69.87
N ASP A 301 12.39 -13.79 -69.48
CA ASP A 301 13.03 -15.09 -69.72
C ASP A 301 14.26 -15.12 -68.76
N SER A 302 14.87 -16.29 -68.58
CA SER A 302 16.20 -16.59 -68.03
C SER A 302 16.37 -17.02 -66.56
N ASP A 303 16.86 -18.27 -66.46
CA ASP A 303 17.44 -19.01 -65.35
C ASP A 303 18.65 -18.31 -64.69
N GLU A 304 18.80 -18.44 -63.37
CA GLU A 304 20.01 -19.03 -62.76
C GLU A 304 19.87 -19.23 -61.24
N VAL A 305 20.50 -20.31 -60.78
CA VAL A 305 20.43 -20.88 -59.43
C VAL A 305 21.54 -20.31 -58.55
N HIS A 306 21.21 -19.66 -57.42
CA HIS A 306 22.12 -19.68 -56.27
C HIS A 306 21.42 -19.57 -54.91
N ASP A 307 21.84 -20.49 -54.04
CA ASP A 307 21.43 -20.77 -52.68
C ASP A 307 21.89 -19.66 -51.71
N GLN A 308 20.97 -19.14 -50.88
CA GLN A 308 21.29 -18.44 -49.63
C GLN A 308 20.02 -18.25 -48.78
N PHE A 309 19.98 -18.96 -47.66
CA PHE A 309 19.03 -18.79 -46.57
C PHE A 309 19.02 -17.34 -46.03
N ALA A 310 17.85 -16.69 -46.07
CA ALA A 310 17.54 -15.48 -45.32
C ALA A 310 16.10 -15.56 -44.76
N PRO A 311 15.85 -15.10 -43.53
CA PRO A 311 14.57 -15.26 -42.85
C PRO A 311 13.51 -14.33 -43.44
N THR A 312 12.27 -14.82 -43.43
CA THR A 312 11.07 -14.18 -43.98
C THR A 312 10.81 -12.80 -43.37
N SER A 313 10.84 -11.77 -44.20
CA SER A 313 10.64 -10.35 -43.87
C SER A 313 9.16 -9.96 -43.70
N GLY A 314 8.33 -10.84 -43.12
CA GLY A 314 6.90 -10.57 -42.89
C GLY A 314 6.55 -10.18 -41.45
N GLU A 315 7.37 -10.57 -40.46
CA GLU A 315 7.04 -10.33 -39.05
C GLU A 315 7.40 -8.91 -38.56
N THR A 316 8.36 -8.23 -39.17
CA THR A 316 8.82 -6.92 -38.69
C THR A 316 7.81 -5.81 -38.96
N ASP A 317 7.10 -5.87 -40.09
CA ASP A 317 6.09 -4.86 -40.46
C ASP A 317 4.78 -5.05 -39.68
N VAL A 318 4.45 -6.29 -39.32
CA VAL A 318 3.33 -6.59 -38.43
C VAL A 318 3.66 -6.18 -36.98
N LYS A 319 4.89 -6.43 -36.52
CA LYS A 319 5.33 -6.06 -35.16
C LYS A 319 5.47 -4.54 -34.98
N THR A 320 5.90 -3.80 -36.01
CA THR A 320 5.98 -2.32 -35.97
C THR A 320 4.61 -1.68 -36.07
N SER A 321 3.73 -2.15 -36.98
CA SER A 321 2.36 -1.64 -37.08
C SER A 321 1.50 -1.94 -35.85
N ILE A 322 1.71 -3.07 -35.16
CA ILE A 322 1.08 -3.36 -33.87
C ILE A 322 1.65 -2.46 -32.77
N ARG A 323 2.95 -2.15 -32.79
CA ARG A 323 3.57 -1.23 -31.82
C ARG A 323 3.00 0.18 -31.93
N ASP A 324 2.84 0.68 -33.15
CA ASP A 324 2.30 2.02 -33.42
C ASP A 324 0.82 2.12 -33.04
N ARG A 325 0.05 1.04 -33.26
CA ARG A 325 -1.37 0.96 -32.87
C ARG A 325 -1.58 0.76 -31.37
N LEU A 326 -0.66 0.10 -30.67
CA LEU A 326 -0.66 0.00 -29.21
C LEU A 326 -0.21 1.30 -28.54
N ALA A 327 0.69 2.06 -29.17
CA ALA A 327 1.12 3.38 -28.71
C ALA A 327 0.03 4.47 -28.86
N ALA A 328 -0.92 4.27 -29.79
CA ALA A 328 -2.09 5.15 -29.99
C ALA A 328 -3.23 4.91 -28.97
N LEU A 329 -3.11 3.92 -28.08
CA LEU A 329 -4.07 3.73 -26.99
C LEU A 329 -3.86 4.82 -25.91
N PRO A 330 -4.94 5.41 -25.36
CA PRO A 330 -4.83 6.28 -24.20
C PRO A 330 -4.10 5.54 -23.07
N LYS A 331 -3.04 6.14 -22.51
CA LYS A 331 -2.21 5.50 -21.47
C LYS A 331 -3.12 4.94 -20.37
N PRO A 332 -2.99 3.65 -20.00
CA PRO A 332 -3.80 3.05 -18.96
C PRO A 332 -3.55 3.80 -17.64
N LYS A 333 -4.63 4.25 -16.99
CA LYS A 333 -4.55 4.81 -15.64
C LYS A 333 -4.29 3.67 -14.66
N ASN A 334 -3.02 3.45 -14.33
CA ASN A 334 -2.60 2.61 -13.23
C ASN A 334 -2.93 3.32 -11.90
N ASP A 335 -4.13 3.08 -11.36
CA ASP A 335 -4.58 3.59 -10.05
C ASP A 335 -4.26 2.61 -8.89
N PHE A 336 -3.14 1.88 -8.97
CA PHE A 336 -2.63 1.10 -7.84
C PHE A 336 -1.19 1.52 -7.53
N GLU A 337 -1.06 2.63 -6.79
CA GLU A 337 0.17 2.92 -6.06
C GLU A 337 0.28 1.89 -4.92
N LEU A 338 1.30 1.02 -5.01
CA LEU A 338 1.87 0.42 -3.81
C LEU A 338 2.35 1.59 -2.93
N ILE A 339 1.90 1.57 -1.69
CA ILE A 339 2.23 2.56 -0.68
C ILE A 339 3.71 2.40 -0.33
N ASP A 340 4.55 3.24 -0.93
CA ASP A 340 5.84 3.62 -0.38
C ASP A 340 5.66 5.05 0.17
N GLU A 341 5.60 5.15 1.50
CA GLU A 341 5.44 6.41 2.21
C GLU A 341 6.73 7.26 2.14
N ASP A 342 6.56 8.47 1.60
CA ASP A 342 7.29 9.71 1.85
C ASP A 342 8.76 9.85 1.40
N GLU A 343 8.95 10.06 0.09
CA GLU A 343 9.99 10.99 -0.40
C GLU A 343 9.36 12.13 -1.22
N GLU A 344 9.34 13.33 -0.63
CA GLU A 344 9.06 14.57 -1.34
C GLU A 344 10.22 14.95 -2.27
N ASP A 345 9.87 15.24 -3.52
CA ASP A 345 10.74 15.55 -4.65
C ASP A 345 11.80 16.64 -4.39
N VAL A 346 13.02 16.34 -4.83
CA VAL A 346 14.03 17.33 -5.20
C VAL A 346 13.86 17.60 -6.68
N GLU A 347 13.17 18.69 -7.00
CA GLU A 347 13.08 19.25 -8.34
C GLU A 347 14.46 19.80 -8.75
N PHE A 348 15.10 19.17 -9.73
CA PHE A 348 16.16 19.78 -10.55
C PHE A 348 15.74 19.56 -12.00
N GLY A 349 15.46 20.67 -12.70
CA GLY A 349 15.03 20.63 -14.09
C GLY A 349 16.19 20.38 -15.03
N GLU A 350 15.91 19.66 -16.12
CA GLU A 350 16.46 19.89 -17.44
C GLU A 350 15.55 19.22 -18.49
N THR A 351 15.66 19.73 -19.71
CA THR A 351 14.65 19.85 -20.76
C THR A 351 14.47 18.61 -21.63
N GLU A 352 13.24 18.37 -22.10
CA GLU A 352 12.96 17.55 -23.28
C GLU A 352 13.29 18.36 -24.55
N ASP A 353 14.09 17.78 -25.45
CA ASP A 353 14.06 18.10 -26.87
C ASP A 353 13.66 16.83 -27.63
N VAL A 354 12.66 16.97 -28.49
CA VAL A 354 12.19 15.99 -29.48
C VAL A 354 12.61 16.55 -30.85
N ASP A 355 13.32 15.78 -31.68
CA ASP A 355 12.74 15.17 -32.88
C ASP A 355 13.78 14.37 -33.70
N GLY A 356 13.33 13.33 -34.41
CA GLY A 356 14.16 12.46 -35.23
C GLY A 356 14.36 12.96 -36.67
N MET A 357 15.50 12.60 -37.30
CA MET A 357 15.54 11.79 -38.54
C MET A 357 16.98 11.64 -39.14
N SER A 358 17.40 10.38 -39.26
CA SER A 358 18.35 9.76 -40.22
C SER A 358 19.88 9.93 -40.15
N LYS A 359 20.54 8.75 -40.17
CA LYS A 359 21.88 8.38 -40.70
C LYS A 359 23.09 9.03 -39.99
N THR A 360 24.05 8.32 -39.40
CA THR A 360 24.88 7.25 -39.98
C THR A 360 25.81 6.70 -38.87
N VAL A 361 26.18 5.43 -38.97
CA VAL A 361 27.15 4.69 -38.15
C VAL A 361 28.40 5.50 -37.76
N VAL A 362 28.61 5.78 -36.46
CA VAL A 362 29.94 5.86 -35.81
C VAL A 362 29.80 5.56 -34.31
N SER A 363 30.47 4.50 -33.86
CA SER A 363 30.65 4.15 -32.46
C SER A 363 31.46 5.22 -31.72
N THR A 364 30.88 5.85 -30.68
CA THR A 364 31.65 6.48 -29.60
C THR A 364 30.98 6.18 -28.26
N SER A 365 31.77 5.58 -27.38
CA SER A 365 31.41 5.19 -26.01
C SER A 365 31.17 6.42 -25.14
N ILE A 366 29.90 6.70 -24.85
CA ILE A 366 29.49 7.63 -23.79
C ILE A 366 29.53 6.83 -22.47
N PRO A 367 30.13 7.37 -21.37
CA PRO A 367 30.05 6.72 -20.07
C PRO A 367 28.61 6.80 -19.58
N GLU A 368 27.88 5.69 -19.66
CA GLU A 368 26.58 5.53 -19.02
C GLU A 368 26.74 5.63 -17.50
N ASP A 369 25.88 6.43 -16.86
CA ASP A 369 25.86 6.66 -15.42
C ASP A 369 25.69 5.32 -14.67
N GLU A 370 26.63 4.99 -13.77
CA GLU A 370 26.74 3.64 -13.18
C GLU A 370 25.45 3.21 -12.43
N GLY A 371 24.67 4.18 -11.93
CA GLY A 371 23.42 3.94 -11.23
C GLY A 371 22.27 3.42 -12.10
N GLU A 372 22.18 3.82 -13.36
CA GLU A 372 21.12 3.35 -14.27
C GLU A 372 21.38 1.92 -14.73
N LYS A 373 22.66 1.59 -14.95
CA LYS A 373 23.11 0.23 -15.29
C LYS A 373 22.85 -0.75 -14.17
N GLU A 374 23.01 -0.33 -12.91
CA GLU A 374 22.69 -1.16 -11.75
C GLU A 374 21.17 -1.38 -11.60
N ARG A 375 20.36 -0.35 -11.83
CA ARG A 375 18.88 -0.48 -11.86
C ARG A 375 18.41 -1.45 -12.94
N LEU A 376 18.92 -1.34 -14.17
CA LEU A 376 18.58 -2.25 -15.26
C LEU A 376 19.04 -3.69 -14.98
N ARG A 377 20.21 -3.87 -14.35
CA ARG A 377 20.67 -5.20 -13.90
C ARG A 377 19.78 -5.77 -12.81
N ALA A 378 19.34 -4.95 -11.85
CA ALA A 378 18.44 -5.38 -10.78
C ALA A 378 17.06 -5.80 -11.33
N VAL A 379 16.48 -5.01 -12.24
CA VAL A 379 15.23 -5.35 -12.93
C VAL A 379 15.38 -6.66 -13.71
N LYS A 380 16.46 -6.80 -14.47
CA LYS A 380 16.74 -8.03 -15.23
C LYS A 380 16.94 -9.24 -14.31
N ALA A 381 17.64 -9.09 -13.20
CA ALA A 381 17.84 -10.14 -12.20
C ALA A 381 16.51 -10.55 -11.53
N GLU A 382 15.62 -9.59 -11.28
CA GLU A 382 14.30 -9.87 -10.70
C GLU A 382 13.37 -10.57 -11.69
N GLU A 383 13.39 -10.17 -12.96
CA GLU A 383 12.70 -10.86 -14.06
C GLU A 383 13.22 -12.29 -14.23
N GLU A 384 14.54 -12.48 -14.22
CA GLU A 384 15.17 -13.81 -14.26
C GLU A 384 14.75 -14.67 -13.06
N ARG A 385 14.66 -14.09 -11.85
CA ARG A 385 14.17 -14.77 -10.65
C ARG A 385 12.69 -15.16 -10.75
N LYS A 386 11.84 -14.27 -11.25
CA LYS A 386 10.40 -14.54 -11.47
C LYS A 386 10.21 -15.65 -12.52
N ASN A 387 11.00 -15.61 -13.59
CA ASN A 387 10.97 -16.63 -14.63
C ASN A 387 11.51 -17.98 -14.12
N ALA A 388 12.55 -17.99 -13.28
CA ALA A 388 13.04 -19.19 -12.61
C ALA A 388 11.99 -19.80 -11.67
N LEU A 389 11.24 -18.99 -10.92
CA LEU A 389 10.15 -19.48 -10.06
C LEU A 389 9.01 -20.09 -10.88
N LYS A 390 8.65 -19.49 -12.03
CA LYS A 390 7.67 -20.06 -12.98
C LYS A 390 8.11 -21.37 -13.64
N ARG A 391 9.41 -21.69 -13.61
CA ARG A 391 9.97 -22.97 -14.09
C ARG A 391 9.95 -24.08 -13.04
N ARG A 392 9.77 -23.75 -11.77
CA ARG A 392 9.66 -24.72 -10.66
C ARG A 392 8.26 -25.33 -10.61
N SER A 393 8.12 -26.43 -9.86
CA SER A 393 6.85 -27.13 -9.68
C SER A 393 5.75 -26.25 -9.10
N GLN A 394 4.49 -26.60 -9.41
CA GLN A 394 3.32 -25.85 -8.97
C GLN A 394 3.19 -25.79 -7.43
N ALA A 395 3.68 -26.81 -6.72
CA ALA A 395 3.70 -26.83 -5.26
C ALA A 395 4.63 -25.74 -4.69
N VAL A 396 5.83 -25.56 -5.28
CA VAL A 396 6.76 -24.48 -4.91
C VAL A 396 6.19 -23.10 -5.26
N GLN A 397 5.51 -22.96 -6.40
CA GLN A 397 4.85 -21.70 -6.79
C GLN A 397 3.74 -21.29 -5.82
N LYS A 398 3.03 -22.26 -5.25
CA LYS A 398 1.95 -22.04 -4.26
C LYS A 398 2.46 -21.91 -2.82
N GLY A 399 3.78 -21.98 -2.59
CA GLY A 399 4.37 -21.89 -1.26
C GLY A 399 4.03 -23.07 -0.34
N LEU A 400 3.66 -24.22 -0.92
CA LEU A 400 3.34 -25.43 -0.15
C LEU A 400 4.62 -26.13 0.32
N LEU A 401 4.54 -26.82 1.46
CA LEU A 401 5.65 -27.58 2.00
C LEU A 401 6.00 -28.76 1.08
N VAL A 402 7.27 -28.86 0.69
CA VAL A 402 7.78 -29.96 -0.15
C VAL A 402 8.26 -31.10 0.74
N PRO A 403 7.73 -32.33 0.58
CA PRO A 403 8.11 -33.47 1.42
C PRO A 403 9.52 -34.00 1.09
N SER A 404 10.22 -34.52 2.11
CA SER A 404 11.46 -35.29 1.93
C SER A 404 11.13 -36.74 1.61
N VAL A 405 11.60 -37.26 0.47
CA VAL A 405 11.25 -38.59 -0.04
C VAL A 405 12.50 -39.47 -0.20
N GLU A 406 12.48 -40.67 0.39
CA GLU A 406 13.59 -41.65 0.38
C GLU A 406 13.72 -42.44 -0.94
N PRO A 407 14.91 -42.98 -1.32
CA PRO A 407 15.11 -43.71 -2.57
C PRO A 407 14.24 -44.97 -2.60
N GLY A 408 13.25 -45.02 -3.49
CA GLY A 408 12.39 -46.21 -3.67
C GLY A 408 11.03 -46.17 -2.99
N THR A 409 10.59 -45.02 -2.47
CA THR A 409 9.18 -44.84 -2.06
C THR A 409 8.25 -45.07 -3.24
N LYS A 410 7.38 -46.08 -3.12
CA LYS A 410 6.33 -46.33 -4.11
C LYS A 410 5.15 -45.39 -3.81
N LEU A 411 4.79 -44.55 -4.76
CA LEU A 411 3.55 -43.78 -4.70
C LEU A 411 2.39 -44.77 -4.91
N SER A 412 1.45 -44.80 -3.97
CA SER A 412 0.33 -45.73 -4.02
C SER A 412 -0.69 -45.25 -5.06
N VAL A 413 -0.84 -45.95 -6.19
CA VAL A 413 -1.97 -45.76 -7.11
C VAL A 413 -2.61 -47.13 -7.44
N LEU A 414 -3.93 -47.09 -7.63
CA LEU A 414 -4.90 -48.19 -7.64
C LEU A 414 -4.79 -49.19 -8.81
N ASN A 415 -3.91 -48.98 -9.80
CA ASN A 415 -3.72 -49.87 -10.95
C ASN A 415 -2.22 -50.16 -11.14
N ALA A 416 -1.77 -51.36 -10.76
CA ALA A 416 -0.35 -51.72 -10.70
C ALA A 416 0.26 -52.15 -12.07
N ASP A 417 -0.55 -52.26 -13.11
CA ASP A 417 -0.18 -52.95 -14.35
C ASP A 417 0.17 -52.02 -15.53
N ASP A 418 0.10 -50.70 -15.35
CA ASP A 418 0.43 -49.75 -16.43
C ASP A 418 1.91 -49.33 -16.39
N ASP A 419 2.69 -49.76 -17.38
CA ASP A 419 4.14 -49.50 -17.43
C ASP A 419 4.45 -48.01 -17.65
N VAL A 420 3.54 -47.27 -18.29
CA VAL A 420 3.63 -45.81 -18.45
C VAL A 420 3.55 -45.13 -17.08
N GLN A 421 2.63 -45.56 -16.22
CA GLN A 421 2.46 -44.99 -14.89
C GLN A 421 3.71 -45.19 -14.01
N LYS A 422 4.36 -46.36 -14.12
CA LYS A 422 5.63 -46.63 -13.41
C LYS A 422 6.77 -45.71 -13.86
N LEU A 423 6.79 -45.28 -15.12
CA LEU A 423 7.77 -44.31 -15.62
C LEU A 423 7.46 -42.90 -15.10
N VAL A 424 6.20 -42.49 -15.12
CA VAL A 424 5.74 -41.20 -14.59
C VAL A 424 6.06 -41.08 -13.10
N ASP A 425 5.77 -42.11 -12.30
CA ASP A 425 6.03 -42.12 -10.86
C ASP A 425 7.54 -42.01 -10.55
N LYS A 426 8.38 -42.66 -11.35
CA LYS A 426 9.85 -42.55 -11.23
C LYS A 426 10.34 -41.13 -11.48
N GLU A 427 9.81 -40.46 -12.51
CA GLU A 427 10.18 -39.07 -12.82
C GLU A 427 9.60 -38.08 -11.79
N LEU A 428 8.39 -38.32 -11.29
CA LEU A 428 7.78 -37.51 -10.23
C LEU A 428 8.59 -37.57 -8.92
N VAL A 429 9.02 -38.77 -8.52
CA VAL A 429 9.89 -38.94 -7.34
C VAL A 429 11.24 -38.25 -7.53
N LYS A 430 11.83 -38.29 -8.73
CA LYS A 430 13.06 -37.52 -9.03
C LYS A 430 12.82 -36.02 -8.91
N LEU A 431 11.70 -35.51 -9.43
CA LEU A 431 11.37 -34.09 -9.40
C LEU A 431 11.19 -33.57 -7.97
N ILE A 432 10.40 -34.27 -7.13
CA ILE A 432 10.15 -33.89 -5.73
C ILE A 432 11.47 -33.80 -4.93
N ARG A 433 12.39 -34.74 -5.17
CA ARG A 433 13.70 -34.74 -4.51
C ARG A 433 14.60 -33.60 -4.97
N SER A 434 14.56 -33.29 -6.26
CA SER A 434 15.28 -32.16 -6.81
C SER A 434 14.75 -30.84 -6.25
N ASP A 435 13.44 -30.70 -6.07
CA ASP A 435 12.80 -29.53 -5.47
C ASP A 435 13.12 -29.41 -3.98
N HIS A 436 13.05 -30.51 -3.23
CA HIS A 436 13.44 -30.54 -1.82
C HIS A 436 14.93 -30.16 -1.64
N SER A 437 15.81 -30.64 -2.52
CA SER A 437 17.24 -30.27 -2.52
C SER A 437 17.49 -28.81 -2.90
N LYS A 438 16.81 -28.29 -3.93
CA LYS A 438 16.88 -26.87 -4.33
C LYS A 438 16.38 -25.92 -3.23
N LEU A 439 15.35 -26.33 -2.47
CA LEU A 439 14.75 -25.51 -1.42
C LEU A 439 15.56 -25.56 -0.11
N ASN A 440 16.03 -26.74 0.29
CA ASN A 440 16.76 -26.96 1.55
C ASN A 440 18.30 -26.98 1.39
N HIS A 441 18.82 -26.73 0.19
CA HIS A 441 20.25 -26.64 -0.13
C HIS A 441 21.04 -27.92 0.22
N THR A 442 20.39 -29.09 0.14
CA THR A 442 21.03 -30.37 0.47
C THR A 442 21.88 -30.86 -0.69
N THR A 443 23.19 -31.05 -0.48
CA THR A 443 24.19 -31.33 -1.53
C THR A 443 24.25 -32.79 -2.01
N ASN A 444 23.56 -33.72 -1.34
CA ASN A 444 23.67 -35.17 -1.59
C ASN A 444 22.63 -35.75 -2.57
N ILE A 445 21.80 -34.92 -3.21
CA ILE A 445 20.70 -35.37 -4.08
C ILE A 445 20.91 -34.83 -5.51
N PRO A 446 20.82 -35.67 -6.56
CA PRO A 446 20.92 -35.22 -7.95
C PRO A 446 19.88 -34.15 -8.29
N ILE A 447 20.33 -33.01 -8.82
CA ILE A 447 19.47 -31.87 -9.21
C ILE A 447 19.05 -32.05 -10.67
N VAL A 448 17.75 -32.02 -10.94
CA VAL A 448 17.19 -31.99 -12.30
C VAL A 448 17.36 -30.57 -12.86
N ALA A 449 17.97 -30.45 -14.04
CA ALA A 449 18.14 -29.18 -14.74
C ALA A 449 16.80 -28.63 -15.22
N ASP A 450 16.61 -27.31 -15.15
CA ASP A 450 15.40 -26.66 -15.61
C ASP A 450 15.35 -26.69 -17.16
N LEU A 451 14.20 -27.03 -17.74
CA LEU A 451 14.01 -27.00 -19.20
C LEU A 451 14.10 -25.55 -19.71
N ASP A 452 14.72 -25.39 -20.89
CA ASP A 452 14.76 -24.12 -21.61
C ASP A 452 13.36 -23.72 -22.11
N GLU A 453 13.14 -22.41 -22.24
CA GLU A 453 11.83 -21.84 -22.56
C GLU A 453 11.33 -22.27 -23.95
N ALA A 454 12.24 -22.52 -24.89
CA ALA A 454 11.92 -22.98 -26.23
C ALA A 454 11.41 -24.43 -26.20
N SER A 455 12.14 -25.34 -25.55
CA SER A 455 11.69 -26.74 -25.39
C SER A 455 10.39 -26.85 -24.60
N ARG A 456 10.20 -26.04 -23.55
CA ARG A 456 8.95 -26.05 -22.76
C ARG A 456 7.74 -25.68 -23.61
N LYS A 457 7.88 -24.68 -24.49
CA LYS A 457 6.79 -24.26 -25.38
C LYS A 457 6.46 -25.32 -26.42
N LEU A 458 7.47 -25.98 -26.98
CA LEU A 458 7.27 -27.08 -27.93
C LEU A 458 6.55 -28.26 -27.28
N VAL A 459 6.98 -28.67 -26.07
CA VAL A 459 6.33 -29.76 -25.32
C VAL A 459 4.90 -29.40 -24.94
N ALA A 460 4.65 -28.15 -24.52
CA ALA A 460 3.29 -27.70 -24.20
C ALA A 460 2.37 -27.70 -25.43
N ALA A 461 2.87 -27.27 -26.59
CA ALA A 461 2.13 -27.29 -27.84
C ALA A 461 1.82 -28.72 -28.31
N GLU A 462 2.77 -29.65 -28.15
CA GLU A 462 2.56 -31.08 -28.47
C GLU A 462 1.52 -31.70 -27.53
N ILE A 463 1.61 -31.44 -26.23
CA ILE A 463 0.63 -31.92 -25.24
C ILE A 463 -0.77 -31.37 -25.55
N GLU A 464 -0.89 -30.09 -25.93
CA GLU A 464 -2.17 -29.51 -26.34
C GLU A 464 -2.74 -30.17 -27.62
N GLN A 465 -1.89 -30.67 -28.52
CA GLN A 465 -2.29 -31.42 -29.70
C GLN A 465 -2.68 -32.87 -29.38
N GLU A 466 -2.01 -33.51 -28.41
CA GLU A 466 -2.27 -34.90 -28.00
C GLU A 466 -3.44 -35.07 -27.03
N ILE A 467 -3.81 -34.03 -26.26
CA ILE A 467 -5.01 -34.08 -25.42
C ILE A 467 -6.22 -34.16 -26.34
N ASN A 468 -6.82 -35.35 -26.41
CA ASN A 468 -8.02 -35.62 -27.20
C ASN A 468 -9.17 -34.67 -26.78
N MET A 469 -9.35 -33.58 -27.53
CA MET A 469 -10.31 -32.52 -27.22
C MET A 469 -11.74 -33.04 -27.11
N ASP A 470 -12.05 -34.12 -27.83
CA ASP A 470 -13.37 -34.73 -27.89
C ASP A 470 -13.73 -35.47 -26.59
N ASP A 471 -12.79 -36.20 -25.99
CA ASP A 471 -13.01 -36.91 -24.71
C ASP A 471 -13.14 -35.91 -23.55
N LEU A 472 -12.38 -34.82 -23.58
CA LEU A 472 -12.48 -33.76 -22.57
C LEU A 472 -13.81 -32.99 -22.67
N ALA A 473 -14.32 -32.79 -23.89
CA ALA A 473 -15.65 -32.22 -24.12
C ALA A 473 -16.76 -33.17 -23.65
N ALA A 474 -16.63 -34.48 -23.92
CA ALA A 474 -17.54 -35.50 -23.43
C ALA A 474 -17.54 -35.61 -21.89
N PHE A 475 -16.38 -35.50 -21.25
CA PHE A 475 -16.28 -35.45 -19.79
C PHE A 475 -16.91 -34.18 -19.20
N LYS A 476 -16.64 -33.00 -19.76
CA LYS A 476 -17.23 -31.74 -19.29
C LYS A 476 -18.76 -31.74 -19.40
N THR A 477 -19.30 -32.30 -20.48
CA THR A 477 -20.76 -32.45 -20.65
C THR A 477 -21.35 -33.49 -19.68
N ALA A 478 -20.66 -34.61 -19.42
CA ALA A 478 -21.10 -35.56 -18.40
C ALA A 478 -21.03 -35.00 -16.97
N PHE A 479 -19.96 -34.25 -16.66
CA PHE A 479 -19.72 -33.63 -15.35
C PHE A 479 -20.75 -32.54 -15.03
N THR A 480 -21.04 -31.66 -15.99
CA THR A 480 -22.10 -30.65 -15.86
C THR A 480 -23.46 -31.29 -15.65
N LYS A 481 -23.78 -32.37 -16.38
CA LYS A 481 -25.04 -33.10 -16.22
C LYS A 481 -25.24 -33.74 -14.85
N ILE A 482 -24.15 -34.20 -14.21
CA ILE A 482 -24.18 -34.77 -12.85
C ILE A 482 -24.33 -33.68 -11.78
N HIS A 483 -23.67 -32.54 -11.96
CA HIS A 483 -23.70 -31.44 -10.99
C HIS A 483 -24.89 -30.48 -11.16
N GLU A 484 -25.58 -30.50 -12.30
CA GLU A 484 -26.88 -29.85 -12.51
C GLU A 484 -28.04 -30.62 -11.85
N THR A 485 -27.87 -31.91 -11.54
CA THR A 485 -28.80 -32.65 -10.67
C THR A 485 -28.56 -32.29 -9.19
N SER A 486 -28.55 -31.00 -8.89
CA SER A 486 -28.73 -30.46 -7.55
C SER A 486 -30.17 -30.71 -7.11
N TYR A 487 -30.36 -31.16 -5.87
CA TYR A 487 -31.66 -31.41 -5.25
C TYR A 487 -32.65 -30.27 -5.55
N VAL A 488 -33.68 -30.57 -6.34
CA VAL A 488 -34.83 -29.68 -6.51
C VAL A 488 -35.56 -29.68 -5.16
N LEU A 489 -35.30 -28.66 -4.32
CA LEU A 489 -36.21 -28.34 -3.24
C LEU A 489 -37.56 -28.07 -3.89
N ASN A 490 -38.54 -28.90 -3.57
CA ASN A 490 -39.90 -28.86 -4.12
C ASN A 490 -40.69 -27.73 -3.45
N VAL A 491 -40.10 -26.53 -3.42
CA VAL A 491 -40.68 -25.31 -2.87
C VAL A 491 -40.80 -24.33 -4.03
N ASP A 492 -42.02 -23.86 -4.27
CA ASP A 492 -42.30 -22.91 -5.34
C ASP A 492 -41.43 -21.65 -5.15
N PRO A 493 -40.51 -21.33 -6.10
CA PRO A 493 -39.61 -20.20 -5.99
C PRO A 493 -40.34 -18.87 -5.75
N VAL A 494 -41.58 -18.75 -6.23
CA VAL A 494 -42.40 -17.54 -6.06
C VAL A 494 -42.82 -17.36 -4.61
N VAL A 495 -43.21 -18.44 -3.94
CA VAL A 495 -43.63 -18.41 -2.52
C VAL A 495 -42.44 -18.06 -1.64
N LEU A 496 -41.28 -18.70 -1.86
CA LEU A 496 -40.06 -18.42 -1.11
C LEU A 496 -39.61 -16.97 -1.25
N VAL A 497 -39.62 -16.43 -2.47
CA VAL A 497 -39.26 -15.02 -2.72
C VAL A 497 -40.24 -14.08 -2.01
N SER A 498 -41.54 -14.40 -2.00
CA SER A 498 -42.54 -13.56 -1.32
C SER A 498 -42.38 -13.57 0.22
N GLU A 499 -42.07 -14.73 0.81
CA GLU A 499 -41.82 -14.83 2.26
C GLU A 499 -40.53 -14.10 2.64
N LEU A 500 -39.45 -14.27 1.86
CA LEU A 500 -38.20 -13.55 2.07
C LEU A 500 -38.38 -12.04 1.93
N GLN A 501 -39.13 -11.57 0.94
CA GLN A 501 -39.45 -10.14 0.80
C GLN A 501 -40.22 -9.62 2.01
N SER A 502 -41.21 -10.37 2.51
CA SER A 502 -41.97 -9.98 3.71
C SER A 502 -41.10 -9.94 4.97
N LEU A 503 -40.16 -10.89 5.11
CA LEU A 503 -39.23 -10.95 6.23
C LEU A 503 -38.25 -9.79 6.18
N VAL A 504 -37.68 -9.50 5.01
CA VAL A 504 -36.78 -8.36 4.78
C VAL A 504 -37.50 -7.04 5.07
N GLU A 505 -38.75 -6.88 4.67
CA GLU A 505 -39.53 -5.68 5.01
C GLU A 505 -39.77 -5.54 6.52
N SER A 506 -40.05 -6.65 7.21
CA SER A 506 -40.23 -6.65 8.66
C SER A 506 -38.93 -6.34 9.42
N SER A 507 -37.80 -6.91 8.99
CA SER A 507 -36.46 -6.63 9.55
C SER A 507 -36.10 -5.17 9.36
N ASN A 508 -36.26 -4.64 8.14
CA ASN A 508 -35.98 -3.24 7.84
C ASN A 508 -36.82 -2.27 8.69
N LYS A 509 -38.07 -2.61 9.01
CA LYS A 509 -38.93 -1.80 9.89
C LYS A 509 -38.41 -1.82 11.33
N LEU A 510 -38.04 -2.99 11.83
CA LEU A 510 -37.47 -3.15 13.17
C LEU A 510 -36.11 -2.44 13.30
N GLU A 511 -35.24 -2.58 12.31
CA GLU A 511 -33.94 -1.91 12.27
C GLU A 511 -34.08 -0.39 12.25
N LYS A 512 -35.03 0.16 11.47
CA LYS A 512 -35.29 1.61 11.48
C LYS A 512 -35.82 2.09 12.83
N ALA A 513 -36.68 1.31 13.49
CA ALA A 513 -37.19 1.65 14.82
C ALA A 513 -36.08 1.60 15.88
N LEU A 514 -35.24 0.57 15.83
CA LEU A 514 -34.11 0.35 16.72
C LEU A 514 -33.03 1.42 16.51
N ALA A 515 -32.67 1.73 15.28
CA ALA A 515 -31.72 2.79 14.94
C ALA A 515 -32.17 4.15 15.48
N LYS A 516 -33.47 4.48 15.40
CA LYS A 516 -34.00 5.74 15.94
C LYS A 516 -33.81 5.85 17.45
N GLN A 517 -33.97 4.74 18.19
CA GLN A 517 -33.75 4.71 19.64
C GLN A 517 -32.27 4.69 19.99
N ILE A 518 -31.51 3.74 19.44
CA ILE A 518 -30.10 3.52 19.76
C ILE A 518 -29.25 4.73 19.39
N ASN A 519 -29.44 5.33 18.21
CA ASN A 519 -28.62 6.49 17.82
C ASN A 519 -28.79 7.67 18.78
N GLY A 520 -29.96 7.83 19.40
CA GLY A 520 -30.19 8.84 20.42
C GLY A 520 -29.56 8.49 21.78
N TYR A 521 -29.47 7.21 22.12
CA TYR A 521 -28.75 6.75 23.33
C TYR A 521 -27.24 6.83 23.15
N VAL A 522 -26.72 6.44 21.99
CA VAL A 522 -25.29 6.49 21.65
C VAL A 522 -24.77 7.92 21.74
N LYS A 523 -25.45 8.88 21.08
CA LYS A 523 -25.05 10.30 21.16
C LYS A 523 -25.08 10.86 22.58
N ARG A 524 -26.04 10.44 23.40
CA ARG A 524 -26.09 10.85 24.81
C ARG A 524 -24.96 10.23 25.62
N ASN A 525 -24.65 8.97 25.36
CA ASN A 525 -23.52 8.31 26.01
C ASN A 525 -22.21 8.99 25.63
N GLU A 526 -21.97 9.25 24.35
CA GLU A 526 -20.80 9.99 23.86
C GLU A 526 -20.67 11.35 24.55
N ALA A 527 -21.74 12.15 24.58
CA ALA A 527 -21.73 13.45 25.26
C ALA A 527 -21.44 13.34 26.78
N LEU A 528 -22.01 12.35 27.46
CA LEU A 528 -21.77 12.10 28.88
C LEU A 528 -20.33 11.63 29.13
N THR A 529 -19.77 10.79 28.26
CA THR A 529 -18.38 10.35 28.37
C THR A 529 -17.42 11.51 28.16
N GLU A 530 -17.66 12.38 27.18
CA GLU A 530 -16.86 13.59 26.97
C GLU A 530 -16.93 14.52 28.18
N GLN A 531 -18.12 14.70 28.76
CA GLN A 531 -18.29 15.51 29.97
C GLN A 531 -17.56 14.89 31.17
N SER A 532 -17.72 13.58 31.38
CA SER A 532 -17.02 12.88 32.46
C SER A 532 -15.50 12.97 32.34
N ILE A 533 -14.95 12.93 31.12
CA ILE A 533 -13.50 13.08 30.90
C ILE A 533 -13.05 14.52 31.23
N LYS A 534 -13.83 15.53 30.85
CA LYS A 534 -13.55 16.93 31.20
C LYS A 534 -13.55 17.13 32.72
N ASP A 535 -14.58 16.62 33.40
CA ASP A 535 -14.69 16.72 34.86
C ASP A 535 -13.51 16.01 35.56
N LEU A 536 -13.05 14.87 35.03
CA LEU A 536 -11.87 14.18 35.56
C LEU A 536 -10.56 14.95 35.34
N HIS A 537 -10.43 15.68 34.23
CA HIS A 537 -9.28 16.55 33.99
C HIS A 537 -9.30 17.76 34.94
N GLU A 538 -10.46 18.39 35.11
CA GLU A 538 -10.64 19.50 36.06
C GLU A 538 -10.33 19.06 37.50
N LEU A 539 -10.77 17.86 37.90
CA LEU A 539 -10.46 17.29 39.21
C LEU A 539 -8.95 17.13 39.42
N LYS A 540 -8.24 16.59 38.43
CA LYS A 540 -6.77 16.45 38.51
C LYS A 540 -6.06 17.79 38.62
N ASP A 541 -6.56 18.83 37.95
CA ASP A 541 -5.99 20.17 38.05
C ASP A 541 -6.24 20.78 39.44
N VAL A 542 -7.42 20.57 40.01
CA VAL A 542 -7.73 20.97 41.39
C VAL A 542 -6.83 20.25 42.40
N ASP A 543 -6.58 18.95 42.23
CA ASP A 543 -5.68 18.18 43.10
C ASP A 543 -4.24 18.72 43.05
N ARG A 544 -3.75 19.09 41.86
CA ARG A 544 -2.42 19.74 41.70
C ARG A 544 -2.37 21.08 42.43
N VAL A 545 -3.44 21.87 42.31
CA VAL A 545 -3.54 23.16 43.01
C VAL A 545 -3.58 22.96 44.53
N LEU A 546 -4.34 21.96 45.01
CA LEU A 546 -4.40 21.63 46.43
C LEU A 546 -3.02 21.26 46.96
N ALA A 547 -2.30 20.35 46.29
CA ALA A 547 -0.95 19.96 46.68
C ALA A 547 0.03 21.15 46.72
N ALA A 548 -0.07 22.06 45.73
CA ALA A 548 0.73 23.28 45.72
C ALA A 548 0.39 24.22 46.89
N MET A 549 -0.90 24.35 47.22
CA MET A 549 -1.37 25.17 48.35
C MET A 549 -0.97 24.58 49.70
N GLU A 550 -0.95 23.25 49.84
CA GLU A 550 -0.47 22.57 51.04
C GLU A 550 1.03 22.81 51.25
N MET A 551 1.84 22.65 50.20
CA MET A 551 3.27 22.98 50.24
C MET A 551 3.51 24.45 50.59
N LEU A 552 2.72 25.36 49.99
CA LEU A 552 2.81 26.79 50.28
C LEU A 552 2.46 27.08 51.74
N ARG A 553 1.36 26.51 52.25
CA ARG A 553 0.95 26.66 53.66
C ARG A 553 2.04 26.20 54.61
N ASP A 554 2.65 25.05 54.35
CA ASP A 554 3.69 24.50 55.23
C ASP A 554 4.95 25.37 55.18
N GLY A 555 5.30 25.92 54.01
CA GLY A 555 6.37 26.91 53.85
C GLY A 555 6.09 28.23 54.59
N GLU A 556 4.87 28.76 54.48
CA GLU A 556 4.44 29.96 55.20
C GLU A 556 4.45 29.75 56.71
N LEU A 557 3.96 28.60 57.20
CA LEU A 557 3.99 28.23 58.62
C LEU A 557 5.42 28.16 59.14
N GLY A 558 6.32 27.53 58.39
CA GLY A 558 7.75 27.48 58.71
C GLY A 558 8.38 28.87 58.78
N SER A 559 8.09 29.75 57.82
CA SER A 559 8.56 31.13 57.82
C SER A 559 7.99 31.96 58.98
N ALA A 560 6.74 31.74 59.36
CA ALA A 560 6.12 32.44 60.47
C ALA A 560 6.74 32.02 61.81
N ASN A 561 6.96 30.71 62.00
CA ASN A 561 7.57 30.17 63.22
C ASN A 561 9.01 30.67 63.39
N THR A 562 9.83 30.59 62.34
CA THR A 562 11.22 31.09 62.39
C THR A 562 11.28 32.58 62.72
N ARG A 563 10.42 33.41 62.10
CA ARG A 563 10.33 34.83 62.45
C ARG A 563 9.89 35.06 63.89
N ALA A 564 8.96 34.25 64.41
CA ALA A 564 8.52 34.35 65.80
C ALA A 564 9.64 33.95 66.78
N GLU A 565 10.43 32.92 66.45
CA GLU A 565 11.59 32.49 67.23
C GLU A 565 12.68 33.57 67.25
N THR A 566 13.05 34.15 66.11
CA THR A 566 14.05 35.24 66.07
C THR A 566 13.61 36.44 66.91
N LEU A 567 12.33 36.81 66.85
CA LEU A 567 11.81 37.91 67.68
C LEU A 567 11.82 37.58 69.17
N ARG A 568 11.58 36.32 69.55
CA ARG A 568 11.69 35.88 70.96
C ARG A 568 13.13 35.95 71.43
N GLU A 569 14.08 35.47 70.64
CA GLU A 569 15.52 35.56 70.95
C GLU A 569 15.98 37.02 71.12
N GLU A 570 15.56 37.91 70.22
CA GLU A 570 15.86 39.35 70.33
C GLU A 570 15.27 39.97 71.61
N VAL A 571 14.03 39.63 71.96
CA VAL A 571 13.38 40.10 73.20
C VAL A 571 14.09 39.54 74.43
N ASP A 572 14.48 38.28 74.44
CA ASP A 572 15.21 37.67 75.57
C ASP A 572 16.56 38.36 75.82
N VAL A 573 17.27 38.74 74.75
CA VAL A 573 18.51 39.52 74.86
C VAL A 573 18.24 40.89 75.50
N LEU A 574 17.15 41.57 75.10
CA LEU A 574 16.78 42.86 75.69
C LEU A 574 16.40 42.73 77.17
N VAL A 575 15.63 41.69 77.54
CA VAL A 575 15.25 41.41 78.93
C VAL A 575 16.48 41.11 79.79
N GLN A 576 17.43 40.31 79.30
CA GLN A 576 18.69 40.05 80.00
C GLN A 576 19.52 41.32 80.18
N ALA A 577 19.55 42.21 79.17
CA ALA A 577 20.25 43.49 79.28
C ALA A 577 19.58 44.41 80.32
N GLU A 578 18.25 44.44 80.36
CA GLU A 578 17.48 45.17 81.37
C GLU A 578 17.76 44.65 82.78
N GLN A 579 17.76 43.31 82.97
CA GLN A 579 18.06 42.69 84.26
C GLN A 579 19.47 43.05 84.76
N ARG A 580 20.50 42.94 83.89
CA ARG A 580 21.88 43.35 84.23
C ARG A 580 21.96 44.84 84.58
N ALA A 581 21.25 45.70 83.84
CA ALA A 581 21.19 47.13 84.14
C ALA A 581 20.51 47.40 85.50
N HIS A 582 19.49 46.62 85.86
CA HIS A 582 18.83 46.73 87.16
C HIS A 582 19.72 46.24 88.31
N GLU A 583 20.43 45.12 88.13
CA GLU A 583 21.39 44.59 89.10
C GLU A 583 22.51 45.59 89.39
N THR A 584 23.13 46.14 88.34
CA THR A 584 24.19 47.16 88.48
C THR A 584 23.67 48.42 89.20
N TYR A 585 22.43 48.85 88.91
CA TYR A 585 21.80 49.95 89.66
C TYR A 585 21.60 49.62 91.15
N LEU A 586 21.15 48.40 91.47
CA LEU A 586 20.99 47.95 92.86
C LEU A 586 22.33 47.86 93.59
N GLU A 587 23.39 47.42 92.93
CA GLU A 587 24.76 47.41 93.48
C GLU A 587 25.26 48.82 93.78
N LEU A 588 25.10 49.76 92.83
CA LEU A 588 25.41 51.18 93.03
C LEU A 588 24.66 51.76 94.23
N LYS A 589 23.35 51.47 94.34
CA LYS A 589 22.52 51.92 95.47
C LYS A 589 22.97 51.33 96.82
N ARG A 590 23.54 50.11 96.84
CA ARG A 590 24.10 49.49 98.07
C ARG A 590 25.47 50.08 98.45
N SER A 591 26.20 50.63 97.49
CA SER A 591 27.55 51.19 97.69
C SER A 591 27.58 52.65 98.18
N VAL A 592 26.44 53.35 98.09
CA VAL A 592 26.18 54.69 98.64
C VAL A 592 25.52 54.55 100.00
#